data_AF-A0A7V4Y379-F1
#
_entry.id   AF-A0A7V4Y379-F1
#
_cell.length_a   1.000
_cell.length_b   1.000
_cell.length_c   1.000
_cell.angle_alpha   90.00
_cell.angle_beta   90.00
_cell.angle_gamma   90.00
#
_symmetry.space_group_name_H-M   'P 1'
#
loop_
_entity.id
_entity.type
_entity.pdbx_description
1 polymer ?
#
loop_
_entity_poly.entity_id
_entity_poly.type
_entity_poly.pdbx_seq_one_letter_code
_entity_poly.pdbx_strand_id
1 'polypeptide(L)'
;MIWNFCLHSVFRQYGWGFLGRIALPHPLKTIKAFVRAGKIENPGEIFCVSGDFRAGSQSIVGVGFCLKPIDPPCPAGRANHNCLYLENHQLSDALPCLGCVVREVGELTLKTRSAFYIMTSARDILEDVFIPSLRAGCFDSGLFLLCRYSLRPFAVAMMAAGIRGYIFQLKGAVCRNYHTWLQADRGIKNEQTVIEKSSRIAIERILADAARQKRPSAGFKKLENIYFAAD
;
A
#
# COMPACT_ATOMS: atom_id res chain seq x y z
N MET A 1 21.17 9.98 -2.83
CA MET A 1 19.92 9.23 -3.09
C MET A 1 18.67 9.92 -2.51
N ILE A 2 18.66 10.33 -1.22
CA ILE A 2 17.58 11.12 -0.58
C ILE A 2 17.33 12.46 -1.28
N TRP A 3 18.40 13.20 -1.56
CA TRP A 3 18.30 14.51 -2.22
C TRP A 3 17.74 14.39 -3.62
N ASN A 4 18.02 13.30 -4.35
CA ASN A 4 17.53 13.15 -5.71
C ASN A 4 16.01 12.91 -5.73
N PHE A 5 15.46 12.08 -4.84
CA PHE A 5 14.01 11.90 -4.74
C PHE A 5 13.32 13.10 -4.10
N CYS A 6 13.84 13.66 -3.01
CA CYS A 6 13.22 14.84 -2.39
C CYS A 6 13.28 16.06 -3.32
N LEU A 7 14.41 16.36 -3.98
CA LEU A 7 14.47 17.42 -4.99
C LEU A 7 13.50 17.11 -6.15
N HIS A 8 13.62 15.96 -6.81
CA HIS A 8 12.83 15.70 -8.03
C HIS A 8 11.33 15.48 -7.75
N SER A 9 10.96 14.97 -6.57
CA SER A 9 9.57 14.78 -6.18
C SER A 9 8.94 16.03 -5.61
N VAL A 10 9.68 16.91 -4.91
CA VAL A 10 9.18 18.24 -4.47
C VAL A 10 8.82 19.12 -5.68
N PHE A 11 9.54 18.98 -6.80
CA PHE A 11 9.27 19.74 -8.03
C PHE A 11 8.14 19.19 -8.93
N ARG A 12 7.35 18.20 -8.50
CA ARG A 12 6.19 17.68 -9.27
C ARG A 12 4.89 17.70 -8.47
N GLN A 13 3.76 17.53 -9.17
CA GLN A 13 2.38 17.56 -8.61
C GLN A 13 2.22 16.80 -7.29
N TYR A 14 2.90 15.65 -7.10
CA TYR A 14 2.88 14.91 -5.83
C TYR A 14 3.58 15.65 -4.70
N GLY A 15 4.75 16.24 -4.95
CA GLY A 15 5.46 17.07 -3.97
C GLY A 15 4.70 18.31 -3.59
N TRP A 16 4.05 18.99 -4.55
CA TRP A 16 3.16 20.12 -4.28
C TRP A 16 1.91 19.70 -3.51
N GLY A 17 1.32 18.54 -3.83
CA GLY A 17 0.20 17.98 -3.09
C GLY A 17 0.57 17.65 -1.64
N PHE A 18 1.70 16.97 -1.43
CA PHE A 18 2.21 16.66 -0.10
C PHE A 18 2.57 17.94 0.67
N LEU A 19 3.26 18.90 0.03
CA LEU A 19 3.64 20.16 0.65
C LEU A 19 2.41 20.96 1.06
N GLY A 20 1.49 21.19 0.12
CA GLY A 20 0.30 22.01 0.34
C GLY A 20 -0.74 21.38 1.26
N ARG A 21 -0.93 20.06 1.21
CA ARG A 21 -2.01 19.38 1.95
C ARG A 21 -1.55 18.63 3.21
N ILE A 22 -0.25 18.37 3.36
CA ILE A 22 0.30 17.68 4.54
C ILE A 22 1.33 18.54 5.27
N ALA A 23 2.37 19.01 4.58
CA ALA A 23 3.49 19.68 5.24
C ALA A 23 3.15 21.07 5.78
N LEU A 24 2.51 21.93 4.97
CA LEU A 24 2.13 23.29 5.38
C LEU A 24 1.03 23.31 6.45
N PRO A 25 -0.02 22.47 6.39
CA PRO A 25 -1.03 22.44 7.45
C PRO A 25 -0.53 21.79 8.75
N HIS A 26 0.49 20.93 8.67
CA HIS A 26 0.98 20.16 9.83
C HIS A 26 2.52 20.18 9.95
N PRO A 27 3.15 21.36 10.06
CA PRO A 27 4.60 21.49 9.95
C PRO A 27 5.36 20.71 11.02
N LEU A 28 4.89 20.74 12.27
CA LEU A 28 5.52 20.00 13.37
C LEU A 28 5.40 18.48 13.21
N LYS A 29 4.26 17.97 12.72
CA LYS A 29 4.09 16.53 12.45
C LYS A 29 5.02 16.09 11.34
N THR A 30 5.11 16.89 10.27
CA THR A 30 5.98 16.61 9.13
C THR A 30 7.45 16.66 9.50
N ILE A 31 7.92 17.67 10.24
CA ILE A 31 9.32 17.73 10.72
C ILE A 31 9.64 16.51 11.59
N LYS A 32 8.78 16.17 12.54
CA LYS A 32 8.97 14.97 13.38
C LYS A 32 9.01 13.68 12.54
N ALA A 33 8.17 13.57 11.53
CA ALA A 33 8.14 12.44 10.60
C ALA A 33 9.45 12.35 9.80
N PHE A 34 9.96 13.46 9.26
CA PHE A 34 11.24 13.49 8.54
C PHE A 34 12.42 13.12 9.45
N VAL A 35 12.48 13.65 10.67
CA VAL A 35 13.55 13.32 11.64
C VAL A 35 13.51 11.84 12.00
N ARG A 36 12.32 11.29 12.29
CA ARG A 36 12.16 9.87 12.61
C ARG A 36 12.48 8.97 11.41
N ALA A 37 12.03 9.34 10.22
CA ALA A 37 12.33 8.58 9.01
C ALA A 37 13.82 8.64 8.61
N GLY A 38 14.50 9.75 8.92
CA GLY A 38 15.94 9.90 8.74
C GLY A 38 16.77 8.93 9.58
N LYS A 39 16.25 8.50 10.74
CA LYS A 39 16.88 7.49 11.61
C LYS A 39 16.67 6.05 11.13
N ILE A 40 15.90 5.83 10.06
CA ILE A 40 15.74 4.51 9.46
C ILE A 40 16.98 4.21 8.61
N GLU A 41 18.00 3.66 9.26
CA GLU A 41 19.18 3.10 8.61
C GLU A 41 18.84 1.72 8.03
N ASN A 42 19.19 1.49 6.76
CA ASN A 42 19.01 0.22 6.05
C ASN A 42 17.69 -0.50 6.38
N PRO A 43 16.53 -0.01 5.91
CA PRO A 43 15.27 -0.70 6.15
C PRO A 43 15.42 -2.13 5.67
N GLY A 44 15.26 -3.08 6.59
CA GLY A 44 15.24 -4.49 6.28
C GLY A 44 14.06 -4.83 5.36
N GLU A 45 13.88 -6.13 5.12
CA GLU A 45 12.76 -6.61 4.30
C GLU A 45 11.39 -6.17 4.84
N ILE A 46 11.28 -6.07 6.16
CA ILE A 46 10.11 -5.62 6.91
C ILE A 46 10.51 -4.41 7.75
N PHE A 47 9.71 -3.35 7.68
CA PHE A 47 9.97 -2.10 8.36
C PHE A 47 8.79 -1.70 9.24
N CYS A 48 9.02 -1.49 10.53
CA CYS A 48 8.00 -1.02 11.47
C CYS A 48 7.96 0.52 11.52
N VAL A 49 6.78 1.08 11.26
CA VAL A 49 6.49 2.51 11.26
C VAL A 49 5.75 2.86 12.55
N SER A 50 6.48 3.36 13.55
CA SER A 50 5.91 3.94 14.78
C SER A 50 4.96 3.05 15.60
N GLY A 51 4.96 1.72 15.39
CA GLY A 51 4.17 0.75 16.15
C GLY A 51 3.65 -0.40 15.29
N ASP A 52 3.00 -1.37 15.92
CA ASP A 52 2.49 -2.57 15.26
C ASP A 52 1.18 -2.32 14.50
N PHE A 53 0.92 -3.18 13.51
CA PHE A 53 -0.34 -3.20 12.77
C PHE A 53 -1.47 -3.76 13.66
N ARG A 54 -2.55 -3.00 13.76
CA ARG A 54 -3.81 -3.38 14.41
C ARG A 54 -4.90 -3.51 13.36
N ALA A 55 -5.46 -4.70 13.19
CA ALA A 55 -6.46 -4.96 12.17
C ALA A 55 -7.88 -4.55 12.62
N GLY A 56 -8.67 -4.00 11.71
CA GLY A 56 -10.04 -3.53 11.97
C GLY A 56 -10.48 -2.41 11.04
N SER A 57 -11.64 -1.82 11.34
CA SER A 57 -12.29 -0.83 10.48
C SER A 57 -11.46 0.43 10.24
N GLN A 58 -10.54 0.76 11.16
CA GLN A 58 -9.59 1.88 11.04
C GLN A 58 -8.21 1.46 10.52
N SER A 59 -8.12 0.32 9.83
CA SER A 59 -6.86 -0.15 9.30
C SER A 59 -6.93 -0.48 7.82
N ILE A 60 -5.79 -0.36 7.16
CA ILE A 60 -5.69 -0.52 5.71
C ILE A 60 -4.49 -1.38 5.31
N VAL A 61 -4.68 -2.26 4.33
CA VAL A 61 -3.60 -3.00 3.69
C VAL A 61 -3.48 -2.56 2.24
N GLY A 62 -2.33 -1.99 1.89
CA GLY A 62 -2.05 -1.50 0.56
C GLY A 62 -1.08 -2.41 -0.19
N VAL A 63 -1.43 -2.80 -1.42
CA VAL A 63 -0.55 -3.57 -2.31
C VAL A 63 -0.32 -2.84 -3.62
N GLY A 64 0.91 -2.83 -4.13
CA GLY A 64 1.19 -2.20 -5.43
C GLY A 64 0.54 -2.96 -6.59
N PHE A 65 -0.02 -2.23 -7.56
CA PHE A 65 -0.59 -2.81 -8.79
C PHE A 65 0.41 -3.70 -9.55
N CYS A 66 1.71 -3.42 -9.37
CA CYS A 66 2.82 -4.16 -9.97
C CYS A 66 2.91 -5.64 -9.53
N LEU A 67 2.16 -6.05 -8.50
CA LEU A 67 1.96 -7.44 -8.08
C LEU A 67 0.94 -8.20 -8.94
N LYS A 68 0.12 -7.50 -9.74
CA LYS A 68 -0.85 -8.16 -10.62
C LYS A 68 -0.14 -8.98 -11.71
N PRO A 69 -0.69 -10.15 -12.08
CA PRO A 69 -0.07 -11.08 -13.01
C PRO A 69 0.08 -10.49 -14.41
N ILE A 70 1.16 -10.90 -15.08
CA ILE A 70 1.46 -10.55 -16.48
C ILE A 70 1.06 -11.67 -17.43
N ASP A 71 1.39 -12.91 -17.07
CA ASP A 71 1.17 -14.06 -17.94
C ASP A 71 0.68 -15.27 -17.11
N PRO A 72 -0.57 -15.73 -17.30
CA PRO A 72 -1.58 -15.08 -18.13
C PRO A 72 -2.00 -13.71 -17.54
N PRO A 73 -2.44 -12.74 -18.37
CA PRO A 73 -2.65 -11.36 -17.93
C PRO A 73 -3.81 -11.22 -16.96
N CYS A 74 -3.68 -10.28 -16.02
CA CYS A 74 -4.77 -9.93 -15.12
C CYS A 74 -6.00 -9.47 -15.92
N PRO A 75 -7.19 -10.10 -15.75
CA PRO A 75 -8.37 -9.78 -16.54
C PRO A 75 -8.92 -8.38 -16.24
N ALA A 76 -8.60 -7.82 -15.06
CA ALA A 76 -8.93 -6.45 -14.70
C ALA A 76 -7.99 -5.41 -15.36
N GLY A 77 -6.91 -5.84 -16.01
CA GLY A 77 -5.76 -5.00 -16.32
C GLY A 77 -4.88 -4.71 -15.09
N ARG A 78 -3.68 -4.14 -15.32
CA ARG A 78 -2.67 -3.96 -14.26
C ARG A 78 -2.76 -2.61 -13.56
N ALA A 79 -2.53 -1.50 -14.27
CA ALA A 79 -2.42 -0.17 -13.67
C ALA A 79 -3.79 0.46 -13.32
N ASN A 80 -4.54 -0.19 -12.43
CA ASN A 80 -5.80 0.30 -11.90
C ASN A 80 -6.10 -0.34 -10.53
N HIS A 81 -7.09 0.23 -9.84
CA HIS A 81 -7.55 -0.21 -8.53
C HIS A 81 -8.46 -1.46 -8.57
N ASN A 82 -8.76 -2.00 -9.75
CA ASN A 82 -9.82 -2.99 -9.92
C ASN A 82 -9.30 -4.41 -9.68
N CYS A 83 -10.12 -5.25 -9.05
CA CYS A 83 -9.90 -6.68 -8.91
C CYS A 83 -11.23 -7.41 -9.12
N LEU A 84 -11.41 -7.98 -10.32
CA LEU A 84 -12.65 -8.67 -10.68
C LEU A 84 -12.98 -9.85 -9.74
N TYR A 85 -11.96 -10.47 -9.13
CA TYR A 85 -12.17 -11.52 -8.14
C TYR A 85 -12.83 -10.97 -6.86
N LEU A 86 -12.31 -9.85 -6.32
CA LEU A 86 -12.86 -9.25 -5.10
C LEU A 86 -14.22 -8.58 -5.32
N GLU A 87 -14.53 -8.20 -6.57
CA GLU A 87 -15.81 -7.59 -6.93
C GLU A 87 -16.91 -8.63 -7.14
N ASN A 88 -16.60 -9.75 -7.82
CA ASN A 88 -17.64 -10.67 -8.29
C ASN A 88 -17.56 -12.07 -7.66
N HIS A 89 -16.48 -12.44 -6.97
CA HIS A 89 -16.22 -13.78 -6.42
C HIS A 89 -16.30 -14.96 -7.42
N GLN A 90 -16.58 -14.70 -8.70
CA GLN A 90 -16.87 -15.71 -9.73
C GLN A 90 -15.62 -16.22 -10.47
N LEU A 91 -14.47 -15.57 -10.29
CA LEU A 91 -13.23 -15.89 -11.02
C LEU A 91 -12.26 -16.76 -10.23
N SER A 92 -12.74 -17.56 -9.26
CA SER A 92 -11.89 -18.41 -8.41
C SER A 92 -10.98 -19.34 -9.20
N ASP A 93 -11.46 -19.77 -10.38
CA ASP A 93 -10.84 -20.82 -11.19
C ASP A 93 -10.16 -20.28 -12.46
N ALA A 94 -10.18 -18.96 -12.67
CA ALA A 94 -9.47 -18.36 -13.79
C ALA A 94 -7.95 -18.46 -13.53
N LEU A 95 -7.21 -19.02 -14.50
CA LEU A 95 -5.76 -19.24 -14.41
C LEU A 95 -4.95 -18.02 -13.91
N PRO A 96 -5.20 -16.76 -14.34
CA PRO A 96 -4.47 -15.59 -13.82
C PRO A 96 -4.72 -15.30 -12.33
N CYS A 97 -5.88 -15.71 -11.81
CA CYS A 97 -6.28 -15.45 -10.43
C CYS A 97 -5.81 -16.55 -9.46
N LEU A 98 -5.37 -17.71 -9.98
CA LEU A 98 -4.76 -18.77 -9.18
C LEU A 98 -3.34 -18.34 -8.79
N GLY A 99 -3.08 -18.23 -7.47
CA GLY A 99 -1.79 -17.75 -6.97
C GLY A 99 -1.54 -16.24 -7.15
N CYS A 100 -2.57 -15.46 -7.50
CA CYS A 100 -2.46 -14.01 -7.59
C CYS A 100 -2.29 -13.39 -6.19
N VAL A 101 -1.12 -12.81 -5.93
CA VAL A 101 -0.80 -12.18 -4.64
C VAL A 101 -1.80 -11.11 -4.21
N VAL A 102 -2.32 -10.32 -5.16
CA VAL A 102 -3.32 -9.28 -4.88
C VAL A 102 -4.62 -9.90 -4.34
N ARG A 103 -5.04 -11.02 -4.91
CA ARG A 103 -6.20 -11.79 -4.41
C ARG A 103 -5.91 -12.33 -3.01
N GLU A 104 -4.80 -13.05 -2.85
CA GLU A 104 -4.46 -13.72 -1.58
C GLU A 104 -4.39 -12.72 -0.41
N VAL A 105 -3.66 -11.62 -0.58
CA VAL A 105 -3.55 -10.58 0.45
C VAL A 105 -4.88 -9.86 0.64
N GLY A 106 -5.63 -9.60 -0.44
CA GLY A 106 -6.93 -8.94 -0.37
C GLY A 106 -7.96 -9.73 0.43
N GLU A 107 -8.08 -11.04 0.18
CA GLU A 107 -8.98 -11.91 0.93
C GLU A 107 -8.64 -11.98 2.41
N LEU A 108 -7.35 -12.17 2.73
CA LEU A 108 -6.89 -12.19 4.12
C LEU A 108 -7.17 -10.86 4.81
N THR A 109 -6.88 -9.75 4.14
CA THR A 109 -7.13 -8.40 4.63
C THR A 109 -8.60 -8.20 4.98
N LEU A 110 -9.50 -8.49 4.04
CA LEU A 110 -10.92 -8.19 4.19
C LEU A 110 -11.57 -9.07 5.27
N LYS A 111 -11.08 -10.30 5.49
CA LYS A 111 -11.49 -11.16 6.62
C LYS A 111 -11.16 -10.55 7.98
N THR A 112 -10.17 -9.65 8.07
CA THR A 112 -9.84 -8.93 9.31
C THR A 112 -10.67 -7.66 9.53
N ARG A 113 -11.64 -7.37 8.65
CA ARG A 113 -12.38 -6.08 8.58
C ARG A 113 -11.49 -4.87 8.32
N SER A 114 -10.28 -5.09 7.83
CA SER A 114 -9.39 -4.03 7.36
C SER A 114 -9.76 -3.65 5.94
N ALA A 115 -9.55 -2.39 5.57
CA ALA A 115 -9.67 -1.94 4.20
C ALA A 115 -8.54 -2.53 3.34
N PHE A 116 -8.83 -2.84 2.08
CA PHE A 116 -7.85 -3.32 1.11
C PHE A 116 -7.73 -2.35 -0.06
N TYR A 117 -6.50 -1.97 -0.40
CA TYR A 117 -6.23 -0.96 -1.41
C TYR A 117 -5.17 -1.41 -2.40
N ILE A 118 -5.49 -1.32 -3.70
CA ILE A 118 -4.53 -1.55 -4.78
C ILE A 118 -3.94 -0.20 -5.16
N MET A 119 -2.68 0.01 -4.77
CA MET A 119 -1.94 1.24 -4.98
C MET A 119 -1.46 1.35 -6.44
N THR A 120 -1.86 2.42 -7.12
CA THR A 120 -1.54 2.72 -8.53
C THR A 120 -0.52 3.83 -8.66
N SER A 121 -0.83 5.03 -8.14
CA SER A 121 0.00 6.22 -8.21
C SER A 121 0.17 6.86 -6.84
N ALA A 122 1.23 7.66 -6.69
CA ALA A 122 1.49 8.44 -5.50
C ALA A 122 0.36 9.46 -5.23
N ARG A 123 -0.25 10.00 -6.30
CA ARG A 123 -1.39 10.91 -6.18
C ARG A 123 -2.61 10.20 -5.58
N ASP A 124 -2.98 9.04 -6.11
CA ASP A 124 -4.15 8.29 -5.63
C ASP A 124 -3.94 7.88 -4.16
N ILE A 125 -2.74 7.41 -3.80
CA ILE A 125 -2.41 7.10 -2.40
C ILE A 125 -2.59 8.33 -1.49
N LEU A 126 -2.17 9.52 -1.95
CA LEU A 126 -2.33 10.74 -1.18
C LEU A 126 -3.81 11.10 -0.97
N GLU A 127 -4.62 11.00 -2.02
CA GLU A 127 -6.04 11.38 -2.01
C GLU A 127 -6.93 10.34 -1.32
N ASP A 128 -6.63 9.05 -1.47
CA ASP A 128 -7.44 7.94 -0.95
C ASP A 128 -7.06 7.54 0.48
N VAL A 129 -5.77 7.68 0.86
CA VAL A 129 -5.26 7.16 2.14
C VAL A 129 -4.84 8.29 3.06
N PHE A 130 -3.83 9.08 2.67
CA PHE A 130 -3.18 9.98 3.63
C PHE A 130 -4.03 11.20 4.00
N ILE A 131 -4.67 11.86 3.02
CA ILE A 131 -5.53 13.02 3.28
C ILE A 131 -6.75 12.62 4.14
N PRO A 132 -7.49 11.55 3.83
CA PRO A 132 -8.60 11.09 4.67
C PRO A 132 -8.16 10.72 6.08
N SER A 133 -7.02 10.05 6.23
CA SER A 133 -6.46 9.69 7.54
C SER A 133 -6.10 10.93 8.36
N LEU A 134 -5.50 11.94 7.74
CA LEU A 134 -5.15 13.20 8.38
C LEU A 134 -6.38 14.00 8.84
N ARG A 135 -7.42 14.06 8.01
CA ARG A 135 -8.59 14.92 8.23
C ARG A 135 -9.64 14.28 9.11
N ALA A 136 -9.91 13.00 8.89
CA ALA A 136 -11.03 12.28 9.49
C ALA A 136 -10.58 11.12 10.39
N GLY A 137 -9.28 10.80 10.44
CA GLY A 137 -8.79 9.68 11.24
C GLY A 137 -9.33 8.32 10.77
N CYS A 138 -9.67 8.18 9.48
CA CYS A 138 -10.28 6.96 8.97
C CYS A 138 -9.34 5.75 8.99
N PHE A 139 -8.03 5.98 8.91
CA PHE A 139 -7.01 4.95 9.13
C PHE A 139 -5.98 5.42 10.15
N ASP A 140 -5.75 4.60 11.17
CA ASP A 140 -4.71 4.80 12.19
C ASP A 140 -3.63 3.70 12.16
N SER A 141 -3.85 2.66 11.34
CA SER A 141 -3.03 1.46 11.27
C SER A 141 -2.92 0.97 9.82
N GLY A 142 -1.74 0.56 9.39
CA GLY A 142 -1.52 0.17 8.00
C GLY A 142 -0.42 -0.86 7.76
N LEU A 143 -0.62 -1.69 6.74
CA LEU A 143 0.36 -2.64 6.23
C LEU A 143 0.53 -2.40 4.73
N PHE A 144 1.73 -2.08 4.27
CA PHE A 144 1.94 -1.67 2.87
C PHE A 144 3.05 -2.44 2.18
N LEU A 145 2.79 -2.91 0.96
CA LEU A 145 3.77 -3.61 0.13
C LEU A 145 4.30 -2.67 -0.95
N LEU A 146 5.58 -2.30 -0.85
CA LEU A 146 6.15 -1.21 -1.61
C LEU A 146 7.50 -1.55 -2.25
N CYS A 147 7.76 -0.95 -3.41
CA CYS A 147 9.08 -0.92 -3.99
C CYS A 147 10.08 -0.20 -3.07
N ARG A 148 11.33 -0.67 -3.03
CA ARG A 148 12.44 -0.05 -2.26
C ARG A 148 12.52 1.46 -2.41
N TYR A 149 12.29 1.95 -3.64
CA TYR A 149 12.40 3.35 -3.99
C TYR A 149 11.34 4.23 -3.30
N SER A 150 10.18 3.66 -2.94
CA SER A 150 9.09 4.37 -2.26
C SER A 150 9.12 4.27 -0.73
N LEU A 151 9.97 3.43 -0.14
CA LEU A 151 9.87 3.09 1.30
C LEU A 151 9.95 4.31 2.22
N ARG A 152 11.01 5.11 2.10
CA ARG A 152 11.22 6.30 2.95
C ARG A 152 10.16 7.38 2.77
N PRO A 153 9.85 7.86 1.54
CA PRO A 153 8.81 8.88 1.38
C PRO A 153 7.45 8.40 1.88
N PHE A 154 7.14 7.12 1.68
CA PHE A 154 5.90 6.53 2.20
C PHE A 154 5.88 6.47 3.73
N ALA A 155 7.00 6.07 4.37
CA ALA A 155 7.11 6.06 5.83
C ALA A 155 6.95 7.47 6.43
N VAL A 156 7.48 8.51 5.78
CA VAL A 156 7.24 9.90 6.19
C VAL A 156 5.76 10.24 6.11
N ALA A 157 5.09 9.89 5.02
CA ALA A 157 3.67 10.16 4.84
C ALA A 157 2.80 9.41 5.87
N MET A 158 3.10 8.14 6.15
CA MET A 158 2.45 7.37 7.23
C MET A 158 2.62 8.06 8.58
N MET A 159 3.85 8.41 8.97
CA MET A 159 4.11 9.07 10.26
C MET A 159 3.44 10.44 10.36
N ALA A 160 3.44 11.23 9.29
CA ALA A 160 2.76 12.53 9.24
C ALA A 160 1.24 12.35 9.38
N ALA A 161 0.68 11.33 8.73
CA ALA A 161 -0.74 10.97 8.79
C ALA A 161 -1.16 10.30 10.10
N GLY A 162 -0.20 9.94 10.97
CA GLY A 162 -0.48 9.22 12.22
C GLY A 162 -0.80 7.74 12.00
N ILE A 163 -0.48 7.18 10.83
CA ILE A 163 -0.66 5.77 10.51
C ILE A 163 0.56 5.00 11.01
N ARG A 164 0.33 4.03 11.89
CA ARG A 164 1.34 3.10 12.42
C ARG A 164 1.23 1.74 11.73
N GLY A 165 2.25 0.89 11.83
CA GLY A 165 2.21 -0.48 11.32
C GLY A 165 3.44 -0.84 10.50
N TYR A 166 3.27 -1.55 9.40
CA TYR A 166 4.40 -2.17 8.69
C TYR A 166 4.49 -1.77 7.22
N ILE A 167 5.72 -1.70 6.71
CA ILE A 167 6.02 -1.69 5.29
C ILE A 167 6.82 -2.93 4.95
N PHE A 168 6.37 -3.67 3.94
CA PHE A 168 7.02 -4.85 3.39
C PHE A 168 7.65 -4.48 2.04
N GLN A 169 8.95 -4.76 1.90
CA GLN A 169 9.66 -4.43 0.68
C GLN A 169 9.42 -5.49 -0.41
N LEU A 170 8.94 -5.03 -1.56
CA LEU A 170 8.85 -5.84 -2.77
C LEU A 170 10.23 -6.16 -3.36
N LYS A 171 10.33 -7.30 -4.04
CA LYS A 171 11.54 -7.79 -4.73
C LYS A 171 11.25 -8.10 -6.21
N GLY A 172 12.25 -8.64 -6.90
CA GLY A 172 12.21 -8.90 -8.34
C GLY A 172 12.39 -7.61 -9.13
N ALA A 173 11.47 -7.35 -10.06
CA ALA A 173 11.53 -6.19 -10.95
C ALA A 173 11.13 -4.87 -10.27
N VAL A 174 11.89 -4.48 -9.24
CA VAL A 174 11.72 -3.21 -8.53
C VAL A 174 12.26 -2.02 -9.32
N CYS A 175 11.68 -0.85 -9.10
CA CYS A 175 12.16 0.38 -9.73
C CYS A 175 13.58 0.70 -9.23
N ARG A 176 14.53 0.84 -10.16
CA ARG A 176 15.96 1.03 -9.89
C ARG A 176 16.32 2.49 -9.64
N ASN A 177 15.56 3.40 -10.25
CA ASN A 177 15.81 4.84 -10.21
C ASN A 177 14.50 5.62 -10.38
N TYR A 178 14.61 6.95 -10.25
CA TYR A 178 13.47 7.87 -10.36
C TYR A 178 12.70 7.72 -11.67
N HIS A 179 13.41 7.56 -12.79
CA HIS A 179 12.76 7.41 -14.09
C HIS A 179 11.87 6.16 -14.13
N THR A 180 12.40 5.00 -13.75
CA THR A 180 11.61 3.75 -13.70
C THR A 180 10.47 3.81 -12.68
N TRP A 181 10.65 4.55 -11.59
CA TRP A 181 9.59 4.79 -10.61
C TRP A 181 8.47 5.66 -11.18
N LEU A 182 8.82 6.73 -11.88
CA LEU A 182 7.87 7.65 -12.49
C LEU A 182 7.08 6.99 -13.63
N GLN A 183 7.72 6.10 -14.40
CA GLN A 183 7.02 5.30 -15.39
C GLN A 183 5.98 4.40 -14.70
N ALA A 184 6.36 3.71 -13.61
CA ALA A 184 5.42 2.89 -12.85
C ALA A 184 4.28 3.71 -12.24
N ASP A 185 4.54 4.90 -11.73
CA ASP A 185 3.54 5.85 -11.20
C ASP A 185 2.51 6.28 -12.26
N ARG A 186 2.92 6.29 -13.54
CA ARG A 186 2.05 6.53 -14.71
C ARG A 186 1.39 5.25 -15.25
N GLY A 187 1.51 4.14 -14.54
CA GLY A 187 0.99 2.83 -14.96
C GLY A 187 1.85 2.09 -15.97
N ILE A 188 3.02 2.63 -16.35
CA ILE A 188 3.92 2.02 -17.33
C ILE A 188 4.93 1.14 -16.57
N LYS A 189 4.62 -0.15 -16.46
CA LYS A 189 5.50 -1.14 -15.85
C LYS A 189 5.24 -2.53 -16.40
N ASN A 190 6.09 -3.00 -17.31
CA ASN A 190 5.92 -4.29 -18.00
C ASN A 190 6.50 -5.48 -17.24
N GLU A 191 6.95 -5.28 -16.02
CA GLU A 191 7.53 -6.33 -15.20
C GLU A 191 6.73 -6.50 -13.90
N GLN A 192 6.71 -7.71 -13.36
CA GLN A 192 5.99 -8.04 -12.15
C GLN A 192 6.96 -8.03 -10.96
N THR A 193 6.55 -7.36 -9.89
CA THR A 193 7.24 -7.45 -8.60
C THR A 193 6.75 -8.68 -7.83
N VAL A 194 7.55 -9.15 -6.89
CA VAL A 194 7.20 -10.28 -6.04
C VAL A 194 7.38 -9.93 -4.56
N ILE A 195 6.77 -10.74 -3.69
CA ILE A 195 7.04 -10.76 -2.25
C ILE A 195 7.97 -11.95 -1.99
N GLU A 196 9.00 -11.79 -1.15
CA GLU A 196 9.76 -12.98 -0.75
C GLU A 196 8.94 -13.88 0.18
N LYS A 197 9.37 -15.14 0.28
CA LYS A 197 8.71 -16.16 1.09
C LYS A 197 8.62 -15.75 2.58
N SER A 198 9.68 -15.17 3.13
CA SER A 198 9.72 -14.64 4.51
C SER A 198 8.67 -13.56 4.75
N SER A 199 8.63 -12.53 3.90
CA SER A 199 7.60 -11.49 3.96
C SER A 199 6.19 -12.05 3.79
N ARG A 200 5.98 -13.00 2.87
CA ARG A 200 4.68 -13.63 2.65
C ARG A 200 4.19 -14.35 3.90
N ILE A 201 5.03 -15.18 4.52
CA ILE A 201 4.72 -15.88 5.79
C ILE A 201 4.39 -14.86 6.90
N ALA A 202 5.16 -13.78 6.99
CA ALA A 202 4.92 -12.75 8.01
C ALA A 202 3.59 -12.03 7.81
N ILE A 203 3.24 -11.65 6.56
CA ILE A 203 1.95 -11.04 6.21
C ILE A 203 0.80 -12.00 6.54
N GLU A 204 0.91 -13.25 6.11
CA GLU A 204 -0.08 -14.29 6.38
C GLU A 204 -0.31 -14.47 7.88
N ARG A 205 0.77 -14.54 8.68
CA ARG A 205 0.66 -14.65 10.14
C ARG A 205 -0.05 -13.43 10.75
N ILE A 206 0.41 -12.22 10.42
CA ILE A 206 -0.17 -10.97 10.95
C ILE A 206 -1.68 -10.89 10.64
N LEU A 207 -2.08 -11.21 9.41
CA LEU A 207 -3.49 -11.12 9.00
C LEU A 207 -4.34 -12.30 9.50
N ALA A 208 -3.81 -13.52 9.50
CA ALA A 208 -4.54 -14.70 9.96
C ALA A 208 -4.81 -14.66 11.46
N ASP A 209 -3.82 -14.25 12.26
CA ASP A 209 -3.99 -14.11 13.72
C ASP A 209 -5.08 -13.08 14.05
N ALA A 210 -5.14 -12.00 13.28
CA ALA A 210 -6.19 -10.98 13.40
C ALA A 210 -7.57 -11.46 12.91
N ALA A 211 -7.63 -12.34 11.91
CA ALA A 211 -8.88 -12.85 11.34
C ALA A 211 -9.58 -13.85 12.27
N ARG A 212 -8.82 -14.68 13.01
CA ARG A 212 -9.37 -15.67 13.96
C ARG A 212 -10.24 -15.07 15.06
N GLN A 213 -10.08 -13.78 15.32
CA GLN A 213 -10.82 -13.06 16.36
C GLN A 213 -12.14 -12.46 15.84
N LYS A 214 -12.50 -12.64 14.56
CA LYS A 214 -13.62 -11.94 13.93
C LYS A 214 -14.58 -12.89 13.22
N ARG A 215 -15.85 -12.50 13.18
CA ARG A 215 -16.88 -13.22 12.40
C ARG A 215 -16.58 -13.08 10.90
N PRO A 216 -16.79 -14.15 10.11
CA PRO A 216 -16.67 -14.08 8.65
C PRO A 216 -17.59 -13.00 8.07
N SER A 217 -17.09 -12.27 7.07
CA SER A 217 -17.89 -11.36 6.25
C SER A 217 -18.70 -12.16 5.21
N ALA A 218 -19.93 -11.74 4.92
CA ALA A 218 -20.77 -12.35 3.88
C ALA A 218 -20.34 -11.97 2.45
N GLY A 219 -19.50 -10.95 2.29
CA GLY A 219 -18.98 -10.51 0.99
C GLY A 219 -18.03 -9.32 1.12
N PHE A 220 -17.66 -8.72 -0.01
CA PHE A 220 -16.83 -7.51 -0.06
C PHE A 220 -17.56 -6.41 -0.86
N LYS A 221 -17.34 -5.16 -0.46
CA LYS A 221 -17.86 -3.98 -1.19
C LYS A 221 -16.71 -3.06 -1.55
N LYS A 222 -16.79 -2.43 -2.71
CA LYS A 222 -15.84 -1.40 -3.12
C LYS A 222 -16.49 -0.03 -2.97
N LEU A 223 -15.81 0.88 -2.28
CA LEU A 223 -16.16 2.29 -2.21
C LEU A 223 -15.02 3.06 -2.88
N GLU A 224 -15.33 3.71 -4.00
CA GLU A 224 -14.34 4.36 -4.86
C GLU A 224 -13.20 3.38 -5.24
N ASN A 225 -11.98 3.62 -4.76
CA ASN A 225 -10.78 2.82 -5.06
C ASN A 225 -10.44 1.79 -3.97
N ILE A 226 -11.21 1.73 -2.87
CA ILE A 226 -10.89 0.92 -1.69
C ILE A 226 -11.95 -0.17 -1.48
N TYR A 227 -11.49 -1.38 -1.16
CA TYR A 227 -12.33 -2.51 -0.80
C TYR A 227 -12.51 -2.61 0.71
N PHE A 228 -13.72 -2.96 1.13
CA PHE A 228 -14.13 -3.17 2.51
C PHE A 228 -14.88 -4.48 2.66
N ALA A 229 -14.87 -5.05 3.86
CA ALA A 229 -15.80 -6.11 4.20
C ALA A 229 -17.25 -5.59 4.09
N ALA A 230 -18.15 -6.40 3.53
CA ALA A 230 -19.58 -6.16 3.65
C ALA A 230 -20.02 -6.43 5.10
N ASP A 231 -21.06 -5.73 5.54
CA ASP A 231 -21.61 -5.88 6.89
C ASP A 231 -22.50 -7.13 7.00
#